data_AF-A0A329RDG7-F1
#
_entry.id   AF-A0A329RDG7-F1
#
_cell.length_a   1.000
_cell.length_b   1.000
_cell.length_c   1.000
_cell.angle_alpha   90.00
_cell.angle_beta   90.00
_cell.angle_gamma   90.00
#
_symmetry.space_group_name_H-M   'P 1'
#
loop_
_entity.id
_entity.type
_entity.pdbx_description
1 polymer ?
#
loop_
_entity_poly.entity_id
_entity_poly.type
_entity_poly.pdbx_seq_one_letter_code
_entity_poly.pdbx_strand_id
1 'polypeptide(L)'
;MTKQEIKDQRTRKHMNDLLAKTAEQFESAGDTKCVVQIKLLILPVEILADEMDLTGVGAIRGEDKARGRSNQQCAVGTESLRIFRATSCFAASATSRYPFETDAHFDNHRHVVSND
;
A
#
# COMPACT_ATOMS: atom_id res chain seq x y z
N MET A 1 5.84 22.40 19.72
CA MET A 1 5.47 21.00 19.43
C MET A 1 4.41 20.54 20.40
N THR A 2 3.31 19.99 19.90
CA THR A 2 2.20 19.48 20.72
C THR A 2 2.52 18.10 21.29
N LYS A 3 1.83 17.68 22.37
CA LYS A 3 1.98 16.32 22.93
C LYS A 3 1.67 15.23 21.89
N GLN A 4 0.74 15.52 20.97
CA GLN A 4 0.36 14.61 19.89
C GLN A 4 1.49 14.45 18.86
N GLU A 5 2.11 15.55 18.42
CA GLU A 5 3.24 15.50 17.50
C GLU A 5 4.42 14.68 18.05
N ILE A 6 4.70 14.79 19.35
CA ILE A 6 5.74 14.00 20.03
C ILE A 6 5.38 12.51 20.03
N LYS A 7 4.12 12.18 20.31
CA LYS A 7 3.62 10.79 20.28
C LYS A 7 3.76 10.20 18.88
N ASP A 8 3.36 10.94 17.85
CA ASP A 8 3.42 10.48 16.46
C ASP A 8 4.87 10.31 15.97
N GLN A 9 5.80 11.18 16.40
CA GLN A 9 7.22 11.00 16.11
C GLN A 9 7.80 9.75 16.79
N ARG A 10 7.43 9.47 18.05
CA ARG A 10 7.88 8.27 18.76
C ARG A 10 7.35 6.99 18.11
N THR A 11 6.08 6.96 17.72
CA THR A 11 5.48 5.81 17.02
C THR A 11 6.16 5.57 15.68
N ARG A 12 6.40 6.62 14.88
CA ARG A 12 7.12 6.50 13.60
C ARG A 12 8.54 5.95 13.78
N LYS A 13 9.28 6.48 14.75
CA LYS A 13 10.63 5.99 15.06
C LYS A 13 10.60 4.51 15.43
N HIS A 14 9.72 4.13 16.34
CA HIS A 14 9.60 2.74 16.79
C HIS A 14 9.27 1.78 15.63
N MET A 15 8.35 2.18 14.75
CA MET A 15 8.01 1.39 13.56
C MET A 15 9.21 1.22 12.63
N ASN A 16 9.94 2.30 12.35
CA ASN A 16 11.13 2.23 11.50
C ASN A 16 12.23 1.33 12.10
N ASP A 17 12.47 1.45 13.41
CA ASP A 17 13.45 0.62 14.12
C ASP A 17 13.06 -0.86 14.07
N LEU A 18 11.75 -1.17 14.19
CA LEU A 18 11.24 -2.54 14.08
C LEU A 18 11.39 -3.09 12.66
N LEU A 19 10.96 -2.32 11.65
CA LEU A 19 11.06 -2.72 10.24
C LEU A 19 12.53 -2.96 9.82
N ALA A 20 13.45 -2.11 10.27
CA ALA A 20 14.88 -2.26 9.99
C ALA A 20 15.43 -3.57 10.60
N LYS A 21 15.14 -3.83 11.88
CA LYS A 21 15.55 -5.07 12.55
C LYS A 21 14.98 -6.32 11.88
N THR A 22 13.70 -6.28 11.51
CA THR A 22 13.06 -7.40 10.80
C THR A 22 13.66 -7.63 9.42
N ALA A 23 14.02 -6.55 8.70
CA ALA A 23 14.68 -6.67 7.41
C ALA A 23 16.08 -7.31 7.51
N GLU A 24 16.88 -6.93 8.52
CA GLU A 24 18.21 -7.52 8.76
C GLU A 24 18.14 -9.02 9.08
N GLN A 25 17.08 -9.45 9.75
CA GLN A 25 16.88 -10.85 10.14
C GLN A 25 16.17 -11.68 9.07
N PHE A 26 15.71 -11.07 7.97
CA PHE A 26 14.86 -11.73 6.98
C PHE A 26 15.51 -12.99 6.38
N GLU A 27 16.77 -12.87 5.93
CA GLU A 27 17.53 -13.99 5.35
C GLU A 27 17.89 -15.07 6.38
N SER A 28 17.85 -14.74 7.68
CA SER A 28 18.13 -15.68 8.76
C SER A 28 16.91 -16.48 9.24
N ALA A 29 15.71 -16.17 8.72
CA ALA A 29 14.46 -16.78 9.15
C ALA A 29 14.28 -18.26 8.70
N GLY A 30 15.26 -18.84 7.99
CA GLY A 30 15.31 -20.24 7.58
C GLY A 30 14.18 -20.66 6.62
N ASP A 31 14.06 -21.97 6.38
CA ASP A 31 12.98 -22.59 5.57
C ASP A 31 11.64 -22.61 6.33
N THR A 32 11.15 -21.43 6.72
CA THR A 32 9.79 -21.31 7.24
C THR A 32 8.79 -21.50 6.09
N LYS A 33 7.78 -22.36 6.31
CA LYS A 33 6.78 -22.72 5.27
C LYS A 33 5.90 -21.55 4.80
N CYS A 34 5.89 -20.44 5.53
CA CYS A 34 5.09 -19.26 5.21
C CYS A 34 5.89 -18.00 5.49
N VAL A 35 6.11 -17.19 4.45
CA VAL A 35 6.91 -15.95 4.51
C VAL A 35 6.01 -14.77 4.17
N VAL A 36 6.01 -13.76 5.03
CA VAL A 36 5.33 -12.48 4.79
C VAL A 36 6.38 -11.46 4.35
N GLN A 37 6.19 -10.88 3.17
CA GLN A 37 7.06 -9.83 2.64
C GLN A 37 6.29 -8.51 2.54
N ILE A 38 6.90 -7.43 3.04
CA ILE A 38 6.40 -6.07 2.84
C ILE A 38 7.24 -5.42 1.76
N LYS A 39 6.62 -5.09 0.62
CA LYS A 39 7.27 -4.43 -0.50
C LYS A 39 6.78 -2.99 -0.58
N LEU A 40 7.68 -2.03 -0.33
CA LEU A 40 7.39 -0.60 -0.35
C LEU A 40 7.77 0.01 -1.70
N LEU A 41 7.25 1.23 -1.97
CA LEU A 41 7.56 2.02 -3.17
C LEU A 41 7.18 1.33 -4.48
N ILE A 42 6.17 0.47 -4.46
CA ILE A 42 5.62 -0.21 -5.63
C ILE A 42 4.14 0.14 -5.76
N LEU A 43 3.73 0.63 -6.92
CA LEU A 43 2.32 0.77 -7.27
C LEU A 43 1.88 -0.42 -8.12
N PRO A 44 0.82 -1.17 -7.78
CA PRO A 44 0.23 -2.13 -8.71
C PRO A 44 -0.34 -1.39 -9.92
N VAL A 45 0.08 -1.77 -11.13
CA VAL A 45 -0.37 -1.18 -12.38
C VAL A 45 -1.30 -2.10 -13.17
N GLU A 46 -1.14 -3.41 -13.02
CA GLU A 46 -1.91 -4.40 -13.78
C GLU A 46 -1.95 -5.75 -13.06
N ILE A 47 -3.08 -6.44 -13.17
CA ILE A 47 -3.23 -7.84 -12.76
C ILE A 47 -3.12 -8.69 -14.04
N LEU A 48 -2.18 -9.63 -14.05
CA LEU A 48 -1.94 -10.54 -15.16
C LEU A 48 -2.65 -11.87 -14.88
N ALA A 49 -3.36 -12.39 -15.89
CA ALA A 49 -4.05 -13.66 -15.79
C ALA A 49 -3.08 -14.85 -15.69
N ASP A 50 -3.52 -15.96 -15.12
CA ASP A 50 -2.78 -17.22 -15.17
C ASP A 50 -2.76 -17.76 -16.62
N GLU A 51 -1.59 -18.24 -17.08
CA GLU A 51 -1.42 -18.79 -18.42
C GLU A 51 -2.23 -20.06 -18.65
N MET A 52 -2.52 -20.81 -17.58
CA MET A 52 -3.29 -22.05 -17.61
C MET A 52 -4.78 -21.84 -17.33
N ASP A 53 -5.14 -20.73 -16.68
CA ASP A 53 -6.52 -20.34 -16.37
C ASP A 53 -6.69 -18.82 -16.47
N LEU A 54 -7.23 -18.36 -17.59
CA LEU A 54 -7.41 -16.93 -17.86
C LEU A 54 -8.41 -16.24 -16.92
N THR A 55 -9.18 -16.99 -16.12
CA THR A 55 -10.07 -16.44 -15.09
C THR A 55 -9.39 -16.22 -13.75
N GLY A 56 -8.20 -16.83 -13.56
CA GLY A 56 -7.38 -16.74 -12.36
C GLY A 56 -6.34 -15.61 -12.42
N VAL A 57 -5.84 -15.22 -11.25
CA VAL A 57 -4.68 -14.31 -11.14
C VAL A 57 -3.41 -15.13 -11.25
N GLY A 58 -2.52 -14.77 -12.17
CA GLY A 58 -1.19 -15.38 -12.32
C GLY A 58 -0.07 -14.51 -11.77
N ALA A 59 -0.19 -13.18 -11.92
CA ALA A 59 0.78 -12.24 -11.40
C ALA A 59 0.22 -10.82 -11.23
N ILE A 60 0.98 -9.97 -10.53
CA ILE A 60 0.74 -8.53 -10.41
C ILE A 60 1.95 -7.82 -11.00
N ARG A 61 1.72 -6.92 -11.95
CA ARG A 61 2.73 -5.99 -12.45
C ARG A 61 2.71 -4.74 -11.56
N GLY A 62 3.85 -4.36 -11.04
CA GLY A 62 4.04 -3.16 -10.24
C GLY A 62 5.09 -2.24 -10.84
N GLU A 63 4.98 -0.96 -10.53
CA GLU A 63 5.93 0.08 -10.97
C GLU A 63 6.62 0.69 -9.75
N ASP A 64 7.94 0.86 -9.82
CA ASP A 64 8.71 1.51 -8.75
C ASP A 64 8.39 3.01 -8.69
N LYS A 65 8.19 3.55 -7.48
CA LYS A 65 7.79 4.95 -7.28
C LYS A 65 8.44 5.64 -6.09
N ALA A 66 9.16 6.73 -6.33
CA ALA A 66 9.48 7.73 -5.30
C ALA A 66 9.90 9.08 -5.89
N ARG A 67 9.21 10.18 -5.53
CA ARG A 67 9.67 11.56 -5.77
C ARG A 67 9.15 12.50 -4.67
N GLY A 68 9.86 13.60 -4.44
CA GLY A 68 9.39 14.71 -3.58
C GLY A 68 10.21 14.93 -2.31
N ARG A 69 9.87 15.98 -1.57
CA ARG A 69 10.51 16.37 -0.30
C ARG A 69 9.80 15.73 0.89
N SER A 70 10.47 15.65 2.04
CA SER A 70 9.89 15.10 3.29
C SER A 70 8.49 15.66 3.58
N ASN A 71 7.54 14.78 3.88
CA ASN A 71 6.11 15.07 4.10
C ASN A 71 5.33 15.62 2.89
N GLN A 72 5.93 15.65 1.70
CA GLN A 72 5.30 15.96 0.40
C GLN A 72 5.74 14.95 -0.66
N GLN A 73 6.04 13.73 -0.21
CA GLN A 73 6.46 12.66 -1.11
C GLN A 73 5.23 12.14 -1.84
N CYS A 74 5.36 11.97 -3.14
CA CYS A 74 4.36 11.31 -3.96
C CYS A 74 5.02 10.16 -4.73
N ALA A 75 4.23 9.12 -4.95
CA ALA A 75 4.63 8.01 -5.77
C ALA A 75 4.49 8.42 -7.25
N VAL A 76 5.60 8.71 -7.93
CA VAL A 76 5.63 8.99 -9.38
C VAL A 76 6.20 7.79 -10.11
N GLY A 77 5.59 7.39 -11.22
CA GLY A 77 6.07 6.28 -12.04
C GLY A 77 7.48 6.52 -12.54
N THR A 78 8.31 5.48 -12.50
CA THR A 78 9.70 5.50 -12.96
C THR A 78 9.90 4.68 -14.23
N GLU A 79 8.81 4.13 -14.81
CA GLU A 79 8.83 3.17 -15.93
C GLU A 79 9.54 1.84 -15.64
N SER A 80 10.15 1.70 -14.46
CA SER A 80 10.72 0.44 -13.96
C SER A 80 9.59 -0.48 -13.50
N LEU A 81 9.34 -1.53 -14.26
CA LEU A 81 8.31 -2.52 -13.99
C LEU A 81 8.89 -3.76 -13.30
N ARG A 82 8.17 -4.27 -12.30
CA ARG A 82 8.44 -5.52 -11.61
C ARG A 82 7.23 -6.43 -11.68
N ILE A 83 7.47 -7.73 -11.81
CA ILE A 83 6.41 -8.73 -11.84
C ILE A 83 6.47 -9.56 -10.56
N PHE A 84 5.32 -9.71 -9.91
CA PHE A 84 5.15 -10.52 -8.70
C PHE A 84 4.19 -11.66 -9.02
N ARG A 85 4.68 -12.90 -9.05
CA ARG A 85 3.81 -14.07 -9.21
C ARG A 85 2.88 -14.20 -8.01
N ALA A 86 1.60 -14.40 -8.26
CA ALA A 86 0.58 -14.52 -7.23
C ALA A 86 -0.61 -15.29 -7.80
N THR A 87 -1.19 -16.19 -7.01
CA THR A 87 -2.40 -16.94 -7.38
C THR A 87 -3.69 -16.23 -6.93
N SER A 88 -3.56 -15.17 -6.12
CA SER A 88 -4.68 -14.36 -5.62
C SER A 88 -4.20 -12.94 -5.33
N CYS A 89 -5.13 -11.98 -5.42
CA CYS A 89 -4.85 -10.57 -5.15
C CYS A 89 -6.00 -9.97 -4.33
N PHE A 90 -5.67 -9.30 -3.24
CA PHE A 90 -6.63 -8.60 -2.39
C PHE A 90 -6.30 -7.10 -2.36
N ALA A 91 -7.24 -6.27 -2.81
CA ALA A 91 -7.11 -4.82 -2.74
C ALA A 91 -7.59 -4.33 -1.37
N ALA A 92 -6.66 -4.12 -0.44
CA ALA A 92 -6.94 -3.49 0.85
C ALA A 92 -6.88 -1.95 0.74
N SER A 93 -7.66 -1.36 -0.16
CA SER A 93 -7.80 0.10 -0.27
C SER A 93 -8.82 0.63 0.72
N ALA A 94 -8.68 1.90 1.12
CA ALA A 94 -9.66 2.56 1.97
C ALA A 94 -11.08 2.44 1.37
N THR A 95 -12.06 2.10 2.21
CA THR A 95 -13.45 1.97 1.80
C THR A 95 -14.01 3.35 1.46
N SER A 96 -14.49 3.52 0.22
CA SER A 96 -15.27 4.70 -0.14
C SER A 96 -16.68 4.58 0.44
N ARG A 97 -17.20 5.67 0.99
CA ARG A 97 -18.63 5.77 1.30
C ARG A 97 -19.37 6.07 0.00
N TYR A 98 -20.53 5.46 -0.17
CA TYR A 98 -21.47 5.80 -1.25
C TYR A 98 -22.64 6.58 -0.63
N PRO A 99 -23.17 7.61 -1.30
CA PRO A 99 -24.33 8.33 -0.81
C PRO A 99 -25.51 7.36 -0.69
N PHE A 100 -26.10 7.28 0.52
CA PHE A 100 -27.24 6.41 0.81
C PHE A 100 -28.58 7.14 0.62
N GLU A 101 -28.59 8.46 0.77
CA GLU A 101 -29.77 9.33 0.60
C GLU A 101 -29.51 10.38 -0.48
N THR A 102 -30.52 10.64 -1.32
CA THR A 102 -30.42 11.57 -2.46
C THR A 102 -30.31 13.04 -2.06
N ASP A 103 -30.67 13.40 -0.83
CA ASP A 103 -30.86 14.79 -0.41
C ASP A 103 -29.71 15.31 0.46
N ALA A 104 -28.76 14.46 0.85
CA ALA A 104 -27.58 14.87 1.60
C ALA A 104 -26.51 15.43 0.64
N HIS A 105 -26.02 16.64 0.89
CA HIS A 105 -24.89 17.20 0.16
C HIS A 105 -23.65 16.31 0.36
N PHE A 106 -23.17 15.68 -0.70
CA PHE A 106 -22.04 14.75 -0.67
C PHE A 106 -20.83 15.34 -1.40
N ASP A 107 -19.69 15.38 -0.72
CA ASP A 107 -18.41 15.77 -1.31
C ASP A 107 -17.82 14.59 -2.08
N ASN A 108 -17.95 14.63 -3.41
CA ASN A 108 -17.45 13.60 -4.32
C ASN A 108 -15.91 13.50 -4.36
N HIS A 109 -15.17 14.49 -3.88
CA HIS A 109 -13.70 14.43 -3.84
C HIS A 109 -13.19 13.73 -2.59
N ARG A 110 -13.84 13.95 -1.45
CA ARG A 110 -13.46 13.35 -0.16
C ARG A 110 -14.27 12.09 0.17
N HIS A 111 -15.33 11.82 -0.60
CA HIS A 111 -16.30 10.74 -0.36
C HIS A 111 -16.92 10.80 1.04
N VAL A 112 -17.34 11.99 1.46
CA VAL A 112 -17.99 12.24 2.76
C VAL A 112 -19.23 13.09 2.60
N VAL A 113 -20.19 12.95 3.52
CA VAL A 113 -21.31 13.90 3.63
C VAL A 113 -20.75 15.23 4.10
N SER A 114 -21.06 16.29 3.37
CA SER A 114 -20.65 17.65 3.69
C SER A 114 -21.30 18.11 4.99
N ASN A 115 -20.50 18.77 5.82
CA ASN A 115 -20.90 19.44 7.04
C ASN A 115 -20.40 20.88 6.97
N ASP A 116 -21.24 21.83 7.41
CA ASP A 116 -20.84 23.22 7.65
C ASP A 116 -20.01 23.35 8.94
#